data_AF-A0A023FK72-F1
#
_entry.id   AF-A0A023FK72-F1
#
_cell.length_a   1.000
_cell.length_b   1.000
_cell.length_c   1.000
_cell.angle_alpha   90.00
_cell.angle_beta   90.00
_cell.angle_gamma   90.00
#
_symmetry.space_group_name_H-M   'P 1'
#
loop_
_entity.id
_entity.type
_entity.pdbx_description
1 polymer ?
#
loop_
_entity_poly.entity_id
_entity_poly.type
_entity_poly.pdbx_seq_one_letter_code
_entity_poly.pdbx_strand_id
1 'polypeptide(L)'
;RTTKTGQGCLARAVVLVLRGHRARRSPCSVGGHRMGCCGCCAALRPRYKRLVDNIFPANPEDGLVRNNMEKLTFYALSSPEKLDRIGEYLALRVSRDISRHRLKYVDISMEAMDQLLVACHAQSLNLFVESFLKMVQRLLECQNPDLQLLATQSFVRFANIEEDTPSYHRRYDFFVSKFSSLCHDNNPDAELRKQLRLAGLRGLQGVVRKTVSDDLQVNIWDEAHMEKIVPSLLFNMQDANARASETPDSPQVETPVTLAENCFREVMGRATYGHIASVIKPVLKHLDNHQLWVPNTFSVYTFKIIMYSIQAQYSYAVIQILMNHLDEKYRLETGAGSSEDTEPSSAGAVSKGPKVRTGIVKVLFHIVTIAAGESVGPSVLEVFHSLLNHLRHSITIRSSDGSEVEDEREFQEAVIATLGEFANNLPDYQKIEIMMFILGKVPAPQGPEES
;
A
#
# COMPACT_ATOMS: atom_id res chain seq x y z
N ARG A 1 31.69 31.11 -45.12
CA ARG A 1 31.78 32.45 -44.48
C ARG A 1 30.60 32.53 -43.52
N THR A 2 30.85 32.25 -42.23
CA THR A 2 30.90 33.25 -41.13
C THR A 2 29.48 33.63 -40.69
N THR A 3 29.05 33.57 -39.43
CA THR A 3 29.76 33.48 -38.15
C THR A 3 28.72 33.25 -37.04
N LYS A 4 29.20 32.65 -35.95
CA LYS A 4 28.64 32.61 -34.59
C LYS A 4 28.20 33.98 -34.05
N THR A 5 27.43 33.92 -32.94
CA THR A 5 27.25 34.84 -31.78
C THR A 5 25.85 35.45 -31.67
N GLY A 6 25.18 35.55 -30.52
CA GLY A 6 25.46 35.12 -29.14
C GLY A 6 24.13 34.86 -28.40
N GLN A 7 24.09 33.97 -27.40
CA GLN A 7 24.34 34.30 -25.99
C GLN A 7 23.58 35.55 -25.49
N GLY A 8 22.55 35.34 -24.67
CA GLY A 8 22.01 36.37 -23.79
C GLY A 8 20.57 36.11 -23.35
N CYS A 9 20.38 35.85 -22.06
CA CYS A 9 19.12 35.93 -21.31
C CYS A 9 18.15 34.73 -21.38
N LEU A 10 18.45 33.65 -20.66
CA LEU A 10 17.42 32.79 -20.04
C LEU A 10 17.95 32.07 -18.78
N ALA A 11 18.73 32.79 -17.96
CA ALA A 11 19.11 32.36 -16.62
C ALA A 11 18.97 33.54 -15.65
N ARG A 12 17.73 33.81 -15.24
CA ARG A 12 17.37 34.59 -14.03
C ARG A 12 15.84 34.63 -13.87
N ALA A 13 15.28 33.54 -13.37
CA ALA A 13 13.93 33.52 -12.79
C ALA A 13 13.97 32.72 -11.47
N VAL A 14 14.92 33.07 -10.62
CA VAL A 14 14.95 32.71 -9.20
C VAL A 14 15.27 34.01 -8.48
N VAL A 15 14.48 34.30 -7.44
CA VAL A 15 14.56 35.42 -6.48
C VAL A 15 13.83 36.72 -6.88
N LEU A 16 12.86 37.09 -6.02
CA LEU A 16 12.14 38.38 -5.88
C LEU A 16 11.09 38.64 -6.99
N VAL A 17 9.80 38.82 -6.70
CA VAL A 17 9.23 39.80 -5.77
C VAL A 17 7.91 39.28 -5.19
N LEU A 18 7.97 38.94 -3.91
CA LEU A 18 6.89 39.20 -2.95
C LEU A 18 6.52 40.68 -2.99
N ARG A 19 5.30 41.02 -3.45
CA ARG A 19 4.51 42.17 -2.97
C ARG A 19 3.27 42.37 -3.83
N GLY A 20 2.10 42.27 -3.20
CA GLY A 20 0.93 43.04 -3.61
C GLY A 20 -0.37 42.24 -3.73
N HIS A 21 -1.03 41.98 -2.60
CA HIS A 21 -2.35 42.59 -2.44
C HIS A 21 -2.70 42.72 -0.95
N ARG A 22 -2.85 43.99 -0.57
CA ARG A 22 -3.28 44.49 0.73
C ARG A 22 -4.68 43.95 1.07
N ALA A 23 -4.80 43.31 2.22
CA ALA A 23 -6.05 43.30 2.99
C ALA A 23 -5.74 43.82 4.40
N ARG A 24 -6.68 44.62 4.90
CA ARG A 24 -6.54 45.63 5.95
C ARG A 24 -6.03 45.06 7.28
N ARG A 25 -4.97 45.67 7.83
CA ARG A 25 -4.65 45.63 9.26
C ARG A 25 -5.56 46.62 10.00
N SER A 26 -6.05 46.23 11.16
CA SER A 26 -6.22 47.16 12.28
C SER A 26 -5.70 46.47 13.54
N PRO A 27 -4.94 47.18 14.39
CA PRO A 27 -4.13 46.60 15.46
C PRO A 27 -4.91 46.57 16.78
N CYS A 28 -4.49 45.71 17.70
CA CYS A 28 -4.21 46.09 19.09
C CYS A 28 -3.65 44.86 19.84
N SER A 29 -2.38 44.96 20.20
CA SER A 29 -1.75 44.13 21.22
C SER A 29 -1.38 45.07 22.36
N VAL A 30 -1.93 44.85 23.55
CA VAL A 30 -1.31 45.24 24.83
C VAL A 30 -1.71 44.17 25.84
N GLY A 31 -0.70 43.61 26.52
CA GLY A 31 -0.88 42.60 27.54
C GLY A 31 -1.34 43.14 28.89
N GLY A 32 -1.63 42.20 29.79
CA GLY A 32 -1.70 42.44 31.22
C GLY A 32 -3.10 42.57 31.82
N HIS A 33 -3.37 41.67 32.76
CA HIS A 33 -4.35 41.74 33.87
C HIS A 33 -5.74 41.10 33.70
N ARG A 34 -6.00 40.20 34.66
CA ARG A 34 -7.33 39.74 35.09
C ARG A 34 -8.25 40.94 35.35
N MET A 35 -9.48 40.90 34.84
CA MET A 35 -10.76 41.07 35.57
C MET A 35 -11.87 41.18 34.52
N GLY A 36 -13.01 40.52 34.77
CA GLY A 36 -14.08 40.38 33.78
C GLY A 36 -14.81 41.66 33.41
N CYS A 37 -15.33 41.70 32.18
CA CYS A 37 -16.61 42.31 31.85
C CYS A 37 -17.06 41.92 30.43
N CYS A 38 -18.38 41.81 30.25
CA CYS A 38 -19.15 41.83 28.99
C CYS A 38 -19.63 40.48 28.40
N GLY A 39 -20.68 39.95 29.03
CA GLY A 39 -21.58 38.92 28.51
C GLY A 39 -22.58 39.38 27.44
N CYS A 40 -22.26 40.39 26.62
CA CYS A 40 -23.13 40.88 25.53
C CYS A 40 -22.67 40.48 24.12
N CYS A 41 -21.54 39.78 23.99
CA CYS A 41 -21.04 39.31 22.68
C CYS A 41 -21.55 37.93 22.25
N ALA A 42 -22.30 37.22 23.11
CA ALA A 42 -22.86 35.90 22.79
C ALA A 42 -24.03 36.00 21.79
N ALA A 43 -24.81 37.09 21.82
CA ALA A 43 -25.99 37.28 20.96
C ALA A 43 -25.65 37.56 19.48
N LEU A 44 -24.47 38.14 19.20
CA LEU A 44 -23.97 38.45 17.85
C LEU A 44 -23.26 37.26 17.18
N ARG A 45 -23.03 36.16 17.91
CA ARG A 45 -22.42 34.96 17.31
C ARG A 45 -23.44 34.22 16.45
N PRO A 46 -23.06 33.79 15.23
CA PRO A 46 -23.90 32.94 14.40
C PRO A 46 -24.42 31.73 15.17
N ARG A 47 -25.70 31.38 14.96
CA ARG A 47 -26.40 30.31 15.70
C ARG A 47 -25.64 28.98 15.68
N TYR A 48 -25.06 28.61 14.53
CA TYR A 48 -24.28 27.37 14.40
C TYR A 48 -23.05 27.32 15.31
N LYS A 49 -22.32 28.44 15.48
CA LYS A 49 -21.15 28.51 16.39
C LYS A 49 -21.57 28.32 17.84
N ARG A 50 -22.71 28.87 18.24
CA ARG A 50 -23.24 28.70 19.60
C ARG A 50 -23.63 27.24 19.87
N LEU A 51 -24.28 26.57 18.90
CA LEU A 51 -24.61 25.16 19.03
C LEU A 51 -23.35 24.29 19.16
N VAL A 52 -22.32 24.57 18.35
CA VAL A 52 -21.02 23.90 18.49
C VAL A 52 -20.33 24.25 19.82
N ASP A 53 -20.34 25.49 20.28
CA ASP A 53 -19.70 25.83 21.56
C ASP A 53 -20.40 25.13 22.74
N ASN A 54 -21.71 24.88 22.65
CA ASN A 54 -22.51 24.23 23.69
C ASN A 54 -22.29 22.71 23.81
N ILE A 55 -21.70 22.04 22.81
CA ILE A 55 -21.37 20.62 22.93
C ILE A 55 -20.15 20.38 23.83
N PHE A 56 -19.36 21.43 24.10
CA PHE A 56 -18.17 21.34 24.95
C PHE A 56 -18.53 21.62 26.41
N PRO A 57 -18.22 20.70 27.34
CA PRO A 57 -18.38 20.92 28.76
C PRO A 57 -17.36 21.92 29.31
N ALA A 58 -17.63 22.43 30.52
CA ALA A 58 -16.67 23.26 31.24
C ALA A 58 -15.43 22.44 31.66
N ASN A 59 -15.64 21.20 32.14
CA ASN A 59 -14.56 20.27 32.44
C ASN A 59 -14.38 19.29 31.27
N PRO A 60 -13.16 19.13 30.74
CA PRO A 60 -12.91 18.28 29.58
C PRO A 60 -13.15 16.77 29.84
N GLU A 61 -13.11 16.33 31.09
CA GLU A 61 -13.34 14.92 31.46
C GLU A 61 -14.82 14.52 31.38
N ASP A 62 -15.75 15.49 31.35
CA ASP A 62 -17.20 15.20 31.27
C ASP A 62 -17.60 14.68 29.87
N GLY A 63 -16.71 14.78 28.88
CA GLY A 63 -16.93 14.30 27.52
C GLY A 63 -17.98 15.10 26.73
N LEU A 64 -18.38 14.56 25.58
CA LEU A 64 -19.33 15.22 24.69
C LEU A 64 -20.74 15.33 25.32
N VAL A 65 -21.30 16.53 25.35
CA VAL A 65 -22.64 16.76 25.92
C VAL A 65 -23.73 16.26 24.96
N ARG A 66 -24.20 15.03 25.16
CA ARG A 66 -25.15 14.31 24.28
C ARG A 66 -26.38 15.12 23.87
N ASN A 67 -27.11 15.71 24.83
CA ASN A 67 -28.33 16.49 24.55
C ASN A 67 -28.06 17.71 23.64
N ASN A 68 -26.86 18.31 23.73
CA ASN A 68 -26.49 19.43 22.87
C ASN A 68 -25.99 18.95 21.52
N MET A 69 -25.38 17.77 21.47
CA MET A 69 -24.98 17.11 20.23
C MET A 69 -26.20 16.73 19.39
N GLU A 70 -27.25 16.15 19.98
CA GLU A 70 -28.51 15.84 19.29
C GLU A 70 -29.15 17.10 18.67
N LYS A 71 -29.14 18.23 19.39
CA LYS A 71 -29.61 19.51 18.87
C LYS A 71 -28.76 20.01 17.70
N LEU A 72 -27.44 19.81 17.76
CA LEU A 72 -26.53 20.16 16.67
C LEU A 72 -26.77 19.26 15.45
N THR A 73 -26.93 17.95 15.64
CA THR A 73 -27.27 16.99 14.59
C THR A 73 -28.59 17.33 13.92
N PHE A 74 -29.65 17.59 14.71
CA PHE A 74 -30.94 18.01 14.17
C PHE A 74 -30.83 19.30 13.36
N TYR A 75 -30.04 20.27 13.84
CA TYR A 75 -29.80 21.52 13.13
C TYR A 75 -29.03 21.32 11.81
N ALA A 76 -28.05 20.42 11.79
CA ALA A 76 -27.30 20.04 10.59
C ALA A 76 -28.21 19.37 9.56
N LEU A 77 -29.04 18.41 9.98
CA LEU A 77 -30.00 17.72 9.12
C LEU A 77 -31.06 18.66 8.55
N SER A 78 -31.52 19.62 9.36
CA SER A 78 -32.51 20.63 8.92
C SER A 78 -31.91 21.71 8.01
N SER A 79 -30.59 21.81 7.90
CA SER A 79 -29.92 22.85 7.11
C SER A 79 -28.56 22.36 6.58
N PRO A 80 -28.54 21.55 5.50
CA PRO A 80 -27.31 20.97 4.94
C PRO A 80 -26.24 22.02 4.58
N GLU A 81 -26.64 23.19 4.05
CA GLU A 81 -25.71 24.29 3.72
C GLU A 81 -24.86 24.80 4.90
N LYS A 82 -25.31 24.54 6.13
CA LYS A 82 -24.61 24.97 7.35
C LYS A 82 -23.66 23.92 7.87
N LEU A 83 -23.78 22.67 7.41
CA LEU A 83 -22.92 21.56 7.80
C LEU A 83 -21.47 21.88 7.47
N ASP A 84 -21.19 22.43 6.29
CA ASP A 84 -19.85 22.84 5.88
C ASP A 84 -19.23 23.86 6.84
N ARG A 85 -20.01 24.87 7.26
CA ARG A 85 -19.55 25.89 8.22
C ARG A 85 -19.34 25.33 9.63
N ILE A 86 -20.10 24.29 10.00
CA ILE A 86 -19.91 23.57 11.26
C ILE A 86 -18.58 22.80 11.19
N GLY A 87 -18.34 22.06 10.11
CA GLY A 87 -17.10 21.33 9.87
C GLY A 87 -15.86 22.24 9.87
N GLU A 88 -15.91 23.37 9.15
CA GLU A 88 -14.80 24.35 9.13
C GLU A 88 -14.53 24.92 10.52
N TYR A 89 -15.58 25.23 11.29
CA TYR A 89 -15.42 25.75 12.65
C TYR A 89 -14.82 24.72 13.62
N LEU A 90 -15.23 23.45 13.51
CA LEU A 90 -14.64 22.34 14.26
C LEU A 90 -13.16 22.14 13.88
N ALA A 91 -12.82 22.23 12.59
CA ALA A 91 -11.43 22.10 12.12
C ALA A 91 -10.51 23.21 12.66
N LEU A 92 -11.00 24.46 12.65
CA LEU A 92 -10.30 25.59 13.27
C LEU A 92 -10.12 25.41 14.77
N ARG A 93 -11.14 24.88 15.44
CA ARG A 93 -11.12 24.62 16.89
C ARG A 93 -10.09 23.53 17.25
N VAL A 94 -10.10 22.40 16.56
CA VAL A 94 -9.11 21.32 16.75
C VAL A 94 -7.70 21.85 16.55
N SER A 95 -7.45 22.61 15.48
CA SER A 95 -6.12 23.20 15.23
C SER A 95 -5.66 24.07 16.40
N ARG A 96 -6.57 24.87 16.97
CA ARG A 96 -6.29 25.71 18.14
C ARG A 96 -6.08 24.88 19.41
N ASP A 97 -6.88 23.87 19.66
CA ASP A 97 -6.81 23.07 20.88
C ASP A 97 -5.58 22.15 20.89
N ILE A 98 -5.15 21.65 19.73
CA ILE A 98 -3.83 21.02 19.52
C ILE A 98 -2.71 22.01 19.87
N SER A 99 -2.74 23.23 19.33
CA SER A 99 -1.68 24.24 19.62
C SER A 99 -1.59 24.61 21.11
N ARG A 100 -2.68 24.44 21.86
CA ARG A 100 -2.77 24.71 23.30
C ARG A 100 -2.61 23.47 24.16
N HIS A 101 -2.29 22.32 23.57
CA HIS A 101 -2.09 21.04 24.25
C HIS A 101 -3.32 20.60 25.07
N ARG A 102 -4.53 20.90 24.58
CA ARG A 102 -5.79 20.52 25.26
C ARG A 102 -6.42 19.30 24.61
N LEU A 103 -5.76 18.15 24.76
CA LEU A 103 -6.06 16.92 24.01
C LEU A 103 -7.50 16.42 24.21
N LYS A 104 -8.01 16.46 25.43
CA LYS A 104 -9.40 16.05 25.73
C LYS A 104 -10.48 16.83 24.96
N TYR A 105 -10.25 18.13 24.67
CA TYR A 105 -11.18 18.88 23.82
C TYR A 105 -11.03 18.53 22.33
N VAL A 106 -9.87 18.02 21.92
CA VAL A 106 -9.67 17.43 20.59
C VAL A 106 -10.50 16.14 20.49
N ASP A 107 -10.48 15.28 21.51
CA ASP A 107 -11.28 14.05 21.58
C ASP A 107 -12.78 14.36 21.38
N ILE A 108 -13.31 15.34 22.14
CA ILE A 108 -14.71 15.78 22.02
C ILE A 108 -15.01 16.32 20.62
N SER A 109 -14.08 17.07 20.02
CA SER A 109 -14.26 17.61 18.66
C SER A 109 -14.29 16.51 17.60
N MET A 110 -13.42 15.50 17.73
CA MET A 110 -13.39 14.34 16.83
C MET A 110 -14.65 13.48 17.00
N GLU A 111 -15.09 13.23 18.23
CA GLU A 111 -16.33 12.49 18.49
C GLU A 111 -17.56 13.19 17.91
N ALA A 112 -17.65 14.52 18.07
CA ALA A 112 -18.72 15.30 17.46
C ALA A 112 -18.70 15.23 15.93
N MET A 113 -17.51 15.29 15.33
CA MET A 113 -17.34 15.20 13.88
C MET A 113 -17.76 13.82 13.36
N ASP A 114 -17.36 12.74 14.04
CA ASP A 114 -17.75 11.36 13.72
C ASP A 114 -19.28 11.17 13.79
N GLN A 115 -19.93 11.70 14.83
CA GLN A 115 -21.39 11.60 14.96
C GLN A 115 -22.13 12.36 13.86
N LEU A 116 -21.66 13.55 13.48
CA LEU A 116 -22.24 14.32 12.36
C LEU A 116 -22.05 13.59 11.03
N LEU A 117 -20.88 12.99 10.83
CA LEU A 117 -20.54 12.22 9.62
C LEU A 117 -21.46 11.01 9.44
N VAL A 118 -21.77 10.29 10.53
CA VAL A 118 -22.69 9.13 10.51
C VAL A 118 -24.15 9.57 10.35
N ALA A 119 -24.54 10.68 10.98
CA ALA A 119 -25.93 11.11 10.97
C ALA A 119 -26.37 11.77 9.65
N CYS A 120 -25.44 12.38 8.90
CA CYS A 120 -25.73 13.13 7.68
C CYS A 120 -25.49 12.27 6.43
N HIS A 121 -26.35 12.39 5.40
CA HIS A 121 -26.29 11.56 4.19
C HIS A 121 -25.35 12.13 3.11
N ALA A 122 -24.71 11.23 2.35
CA ALA A 122 -23.57 11.45 1.46
C ALA A 122 -23.73 12.57 0.41
N GLN A 123 -24.93 12.82 -0.10
CA GLN A 123 -25.18 13.80 -1.18
C GLN A 123 -24.83 15.25 -0.80
N SER A 124 -24.74 15.56 0.50
CA SER A 124 -24.43 16.90 1.03
C SER A 124 -23.06 17.01 1.74
N LEU A 125 -22.23 15.96 1.69
CA LEU A 125 -21.06 15.83 2.57
C LEU A 125 -19.73 16.29 1.98
N ASN A 126 -19.62 16.63 0.70
CA ASN A 126 -18.29 16.78 0.06
C ASN A 126 -17.36 17.80 0.76
N LEU A 127 -17.86 19.01 1.09
CA LEU A 127 -17.07 20.04 1.76
C LEU A 127 -16.90 19.77 3.28
N PHE A 128 -17.91 19.15 3.89
CA PHE A 128 -17.82 18.69 5.27
C PHE A 128 -16.75 17.60 5.45
N VAL A 129 -16.71 16.62 4.55
CA VAL A 129 -15.69 15.56 4.52
C VAL A 129 -14.31 16.15 4.26
N GLU A 130 -14.18 17.17 3.40
CA GLU A 130 -12.91 17.88 3.25
C GLU A 130 -12.44 18.49 4.58
N SER A 131 -13.36 19.10 5.34
CA SER A 131 -13.04 19.65 6.68
C SER A 131 -12.67 18.54 7.67
N PHE A 132 -13.37 17.40 7.63
CA PHE A 132 -13.05 16.21 8.42
C PHE A 132 -11.64 15.67 8.09
N LEU A 133 -11.34 15.46 6.81
CA LEU A 133 -10.03 14.95 6.37
C LEU A 133 -8.91 15.93 6.75
N LYS A 134 -9.14 17.25 6.69
CA LYS A 134 -8.18 18.25 7.21
C LYS A 134 -7.93 18.09 8.71
N MET A 135 -8.96 17.79 9.51
CA MET A 135 -8.79 17.50 10.95
C MET A 135 -7.98 16.24 11.16
N VAL A 136 -8.35 15.12 10.52
CA VAL A 136 -7.63 13.85 10.61
C VAL A 136 -6.18 14.02 10.22
N GLN A 137 -5.91 14.68 9.09
CA GLN A 137 -4.56 15.02 8.65
C GLN A 137 -3.79 15.78 9.75
N ARG A 138 -4.40 16.80 10.34
CA ARG A 138 -3.75 17.61 11.38
C ARG A 138 -3.40 16.80 12.62
N LEU A 139 -4.26 15.87 13.04
CA LEU A 139 -3.97 14.96 14.16
C LEU A 139 -2.86 13.98 13.80
N LEU A 140 -2.86 13.40 12.60
CA LEU A 140 -1.82 12.47 12.16
C LEU A 140 -0.44 13.14 12.01
N GLU A 141 -0.39 14.42 11.66
CA GLU A 141 0.84 15.23 11.65
C GLU A 141 1.41 15.43 13.06
N CYS A 142 0.59 15.33 14.10
CA CYS A 142 1.08 15.38 15.48
C CYS A 142 1.88 14.10 15.76
N GLN A 143 3.10 14.23 16.28
CA GLN A 143 3.92 13.07 16.70
C GLN A 143 3.43 12.44 18.02
N ASN A 144 2.21 12.77 18.46
CA ASN A 144 1.60 12.19 19.65
C ASN A 144 0.86 10.90 19.26
N PRO A 145 1.22 9.73 19.84
CA PRO A 145 0.56 8.47 19.55
C PRO A 145 -0.95 8.48 19.77
N ASP A 146 -1.45 9.06 20.87
CA ASP A 146 -2.87 9.08 21.20
C ASP A 146 -3.69 9.82 20.13
N LEU A 147 -3.16 10.94 19.63
CA LEU A 147 -3.79 11.69 18.55
C LEU A 147 -3.77 10.92 17.23
N GLN A 148 -2.69 10.19 16.94
CA GLN A 148 -2.60 9.36 15.73
C GLN A 148 -3.58 8.18 15.79
N LEU A 149 -3.72 7.55 16.96
CA LEU A 149 -4.69 6.48 17.19
C LEU A 149 -6.12 6.99 17.04
N LEU A 150 -6.46 8.13 17.66
CA LEU A 150 -7.76 8.77 17.54
C LEU A 150 -8.08 9.12 16.09
N ALA A 151 -7.15 9.76 15.37
CA ALA A 151 -7.34 10.13 13.97
C ALA A 151 -7.57 8.91 13.08
N THR A 152 -6.80 7.85 13.29
CA THR A 152 -6.96 6.60 12.56
C THR A 152 -8.33 5.99 12.83
N GLN A 153 -8.76 5.94 14.10
CA GLN A 153 -10.07 5.39 14.46
C GLN A 153 -11.21 6.14 13.77
N SER A 154 -11.19 7.47 13.81
CA SER A 154 -12.18 8.31 13.10
C SER A 154 -12.12 8.09 11.59
N PHE A 155 -10.93 8.02 11.00
CA PHE A 155 -10.76 7.74 9.57
C PHE A 155 -11.34 6.38 9.17
N VAL A 156 -11.13 5.34 9.98
CA VAL A 156 -11.69 4.00 9.73
C VAL A 156 -13.21 4.00 9.81
N ARG A 157 -13.80 4.73 10.78
CA ARG A 157 -15.26 4.92 10.83
C ARG A 157 -15.77 5.58 9.56
N PHE A 158 -15.10 6.63 9.10
CA PHE A 158 -15.41 7.27 7.82
C PHE A 158 -15.26 6.31 6.62
N ALA A 159 -14.21 5.49 6.60
CA ALA A 159 -13.97 4.50 5.56
C ALA A 159 -15.10 3.46 5.42
N ASN A 160 -15.82 3.19 6.51
CA ASN A 160 -16.94 2.25 6.58
C ASN A 160 -18.29 2.84 6.17
N ILE A 161 -18.39 4.14 5.96
CA ILE A 161 -19.62 4.77 5.50
C ILE A 161 -19.70 4.62 3.97
N GLU A 162 -20.78 4.03 3.48
CA GLU A 162 -21.04 3.93 2.04
C GLU A 162 -21.42 5.31 1.48
N GLU A 163 -20.89 5.65 0.32
CA GLU A 163 -21.15 6.93 -0.35
C GLU A 163 -21.80 6.66 -1.70
N ASP A 164 -23.05 7.10 -1.86
CA ASP A 164 -23.81 6.94 -3.12
C ASP A 164 -23.22 7.76 -4.28
N THR A 165 -22.41 8.77 -3.97
CA THR A 165 -21.81 9.68 -4.97
C THR A 165 -20.29 9.69 -4.83
N PRO A 166 -19.56 9.29 -5.88
CA PRO A 166 -18.12 9.46 -5.99
C PRO A 166 -17.63 10.86 -5.62
N SER A 167 -16.54 10.93 -4.84
CA SER A 167 -15.92 12.21 -4.46
C SER A 167 -14.61 12.43 -5.21
N TYR A 168 -14.71 12.98 -6.42
CA TYR A 168 -13.60 13.16 -7.36
C TYR A 168 -12.49 14.14 -6.91
N HIS A 169 -12.70 14.89 -5.82
CA HIS A 169 -11.74 15.89 -5.34
C HIS A 169 -10.88 15.44 -4.16
N ARG A 170 -11.11 14.23 -3.64
CA ARG A 170 -10.35 13.72 -2.48
C ARG A 170 -8.97 13.25 -2.92
N ARG A 171 -7.96 13.66 -2.17
CA ARG A 171 -6.57 13.22 -2.34
C ARG A 171 -6.17 12.41 -1.13
N TYR A 172 -5.74 11.18 -1.36
CA TYR A 172 -5.33 10.27 -0.29
C TYR A 172 -3.81 10.15 -0.15
N ASP A 173 -3.01 10.83 -0.97
CA ASP A 173 -1.54 10.71 -1.02
C ASP A 173 -0.88 10.92 0.36
N PHE A 174 -1.36 11.92 1.10
CA PHE A 174 -0.92 12.18 2.48
C PHE A 174 -1.24 10.99 3.39
N PHE A 175 -2.47 10.49 3.33
CA PHE A 175 -2.93 9.38 4.17
C PHE A 175 -2.19 8.10 3.84
N VAL A 176 -2.00 7.77 2.56
CA VAL A 176 -1.17 6.63 2.13
C VAL A 176 0.23 6.75 2.72
N SER A 177 0.89 7.89 2.53
CA SER A 177 2.26 8.09 3.01
C SER A 177 2.36 8.02 4.54
N LYS A 178 1.41 8.62 5.25
CA LYS A 178 1.42 8.68 6.72
C LYS A 178 1.02 7.35 7.36
N PHE A 179 0.00 6.66 6.86
CA PHE A 179 -0.38 5.33 7.35
C PHE A 179 0.67 4.27 7.03
N SER A 180 1.30 4.32 5.84
CA SER A 180 2.49 3.50 5.55
C SER A 180 3.61 3.77 6.55
N SER A 181 3.89 5.03 6.90
CA SER A 181 4.89 5.33 7.94
C SER A 181 4.55 4.72 9.30
N LEU A 182 3.27 4.68 9.70
CA LEU A 182 2.85 4.05 10.96
C LEU A 182 2.99 2.52 10.92
N CYS A 183 2.85 1.88 9.75
CA CYS A 183 3.09 0.44 9.57
C CYS A 183 4.55 0.04 9.85
N HIS A 184 5.49 0.98 9.74
CA HIS A 184 6.92 0.79 10.02
C HIS A 184 7.35 1.38 11.36
N ASP A 185 6.40 1.67 12.26
CA ASP A 185 6.73 2.22 13.57
C ASP A 185 7.70 1.30 14.34
N ASN A 186 8.69 1.91 14.98
CA ASN A 186 9.73 1.22 15.73
C ASN A 186 9.88 1.80 17.15
N ASN A 187 8.76 2.13 17.79
CA ASN A 187 8.75 2.61 19.16
C ASN A 187 9.38 1.56 20.10
N PRO A 188 10.18 1.95 21.11
CA PRO A 188 10.75 1.01 22.08
C PRO A 188 9.69 0.22 22.85
N ASP A 189 8.55 0.83 23.17
CA ASP A 189 7.44 0.14 23.82
C ASP A 189 6.75 -0.80 22.83
N ALA A 190 6.76 -2.10 23.16
CA ALA A 190 6.23 -3.15 22.31
C ALA A 190 4.71 -3.04 22.09
N GLU A 191 3.97 -2.64 23.12
CA GLU A 191 2.52 -2.53 23.02
C GLU A 191 2.14 -1.28 22.21
N LEU A 192 2.79 -0.15 22.48
CA LEU A 192 2.59 1.06 21.70
C LEU A 192 2.98 0.89 20.23
N ARG A 193 4.11 0.23 19.96
CA ARG A 193 4.55 -0.13 18.60
C ARG A 193 3.51 -0.99 17.89
N LYS A 194 2.96 -2.00 18.57
CA LYS A 194 1.88 -2.85 18.04
C LYS A 194 0.63 -2.02 17.72
N GLN A 195 0.21 -1.14 18.63
CA GLN A 195 -0.96 -0.28 18.43
C GLN A 195 -0.80 0.68 17.26
N LEU A 196 0.37 1.31 17.12
CA LEU A 196 0.67 2.22 16.01
C LEU A 196 0.73 1.49 14.67
N ARG A 197 1.34 0.29 14.62
CA ARG A 197 1.33 -0.55 13.40
C ARG A 197 -0.08 -0.98 13.02
N LEU A 198 -0.89 -1.43 13.97
CA LEU A 198 -2.31 -1.74 13.75
C LEU A 198 -3.06 -0.52 13.23
N ALA A 199 -2.80 0.66 13.78
CA ALA A 199 -3.41 1.90 13.30
C ALA A 199 -3.01 2.21 11.85
N GLY A 200 -1.72 2.10 11.51
CA GLY A 200 -1.26 2.23 10.13
C GLY A 200 -1.98 1.28 9.17
N LEU A 201 -2.09 0.00 9.55
CA LEU A 201 -2.74 -1.03 8.74
C LEU A 201 -4.23 -0.77 8.55
N ARG A 202 -4.97 -0.44 9.62
CA ARG A 202 -6.41 -0.09 9.51
C ARG A 202 -6.63 1.17 8.68
N GLY A 203 -5.73 2.14 8.80
CA GLY A 203 -5.73 3.35 7.97
C GLY A 203 -5.55 3.04 6.49
N LEU A 204 -4.54 2.23 6.13
CA LEU A 204 -4.33 1.79 4.75
C LEU A 204 -5.52 0.99 4.21
N GLN A 205 -6.06 0.07 5.01
CA GLN A 205 -7.27 -0.69 4.63
C GLN A 205 -8.46 0.24 4.36
N GLY A 206 -8.63 1.28 5.19
CA GLY A 206 -9.67 2.29 4.99
C GLY A 206 -9.49 3.09 3.71
N VAL A 207 -8.24 3.44 3.34
CA VAL A 207 -7.93 4.10 2.05
C VAL A 207 -8.29 3.18 0.89
N VAL A 208 -7.81 1.92 0.91
CA VAL A 208 -8.08 0.91 -0.12
C VAL A 208 -9.59 0.74 -0.32
N ARG A 209 -10.37 0.64 0.76
CA ARG A 209 -11.83 0.50 0.70
C ARG A 209 -12.51 1.69 0.02
N LYS A 210 -12.02 2.91 0.27
CA LYS A 210 -12.59 4.13 -0.32
C LYS A 210 -12.18 4.38 -1.77
N THR A 211 -11.00 3.90 -2.19
CA THR A 211 -10.44 4.24 -3.51
C THR A 211 -10.58 3.15 -4.56
N VAL A 212 -10.69 1.87 -4.18
CA VAL A 212 -10.65 0.78 -5.17
C VAL A 212 -11.99 0.54 -5.88
N SER A 213 -13.10 1.00 -5.31
CA SER A 213 -14.44 0.74 -5.87
C SER A 213 -14.84 1.66 -7.03
N ASP A 214 -13.98 2.58 -7.47
CA ASP A 214 -14.38 3.69 -8.33
C ASP A 214 -13.29 4.10 -9.33
N ASP A 215 -13.50 3.74 -10.61
CA ASP A 215 -12.57 3.96 -11.73
C ASP A 215 -12.29 5.44 -12.05
N LEU A 216 -13.05 6.37 -11.46
CA LEU A 216 -12.97 7.81 -11.71
C LEU A 216 -12.23 8.59 -10.61
N GLN A 217 -11.78 7.93 -9.53
CA GLN A 217 -11.02 8.56 -8.44
C GLN A 217 -9.51 8.54 -8.71
N VAL A 218 -8.73 9.21 -7.84
CA VAL A 218 -7.26 9.11 -7.85
C VAL A 218 -6.86 7.65 -7.87
N ASN A 219 -6.10 7.27 -8.90
CA ASN A 219 -5.77 5.90 -9.15
C ASN A 219 -4.86 5.37 -8.04
N ILE A 220 -5.45 4.65 -7.09
CA ILE A 220 -4.72 3.97 -6.01
C ILE A 220 -3.71 2.96 -6.58
N TRP A 221 -3.91 2.50 -7.82
CA TRP A 221 -3.01 1.60 -8.53
C TRP A 221 -1.81 2.29 -9.15
N ASP A 222 -1.69 3.61 -9.03
CA ASP A 222 -0.49 4.34 -9.41
C ASP A 222 0.71 3.86 -8.59
N GLU A 223 1.86 3.80 -9.26
CA GLU A 223 3.11 3.33 -8.68
C GLU A 223 3.45 4.06 -7.38
N ALA A 224 3.23 5.38 -7.31
CA ALA A 224 3.49 6.20 -6.14
C ALA A 224 2.72 5.77 -4.86
N HIS A 225 1.58 5.09 -5.02
CA HIS A 225 0.77 4.56 -3.92
C HIS A 225 1.13 3.11 -3.62
N MET A 226 1.13 2.24 -4.63
CA MET A 226 1.39 0.81 -4.45
C MET A 226 2.81 0.52 -3.95
N GLU A 227 3.80 1.34 -4.32
CA GLU A 227 5.16 1.25 -3.77
C GLU A 227 5.25 1.60 -2.28
N LYS A 228 4.22 2.20 -1.68
CA LYS A 228 4.15 2.44 -0.23
C LYS A 228 3.27 1.41 0.46
N ILE A 229 2.11 1.10 -0.13
CA ILE A 229 1.12 0.19 0.45
C ILE A 229 1.68 -1.23 0.52
N VAL A 230 2.13 -1.78 -0.61
CA VAL A 230 2.55 -3.19 -0.70
C VAL A 230 3.72 -3.50 0.23
N PRO A 231 4.84 -2.74 0.24
CA PRO A 231 5.93 -3.03 1.16
C PRO A 231 5.53 -2.89 2.64
N SER A 232 4.60 -1.98 2.97
CA SER A 232 4.10 -1.82 4.34
C SER A 232 3.29 -3.02 4.82
N LEU A 233 2.47 -3.61 3.95
CA LEU A 233 1.75 -4.84 4.24
C LEU A 233 2.72 -6.02 4.37
N LEU A 234 3.64 -6.18 3.41
CA LEU A 234 4.61 -7.28 3.42
C LEU A 234 5.52 -7.23 4.64
N PHE A 235 5.99 -6.05 5.06
CA PHE A 235 6.79 -5.87 6.27
C PHE A 235 6.06 -6.40 7.52
N ASN A 236 4.77 -6.10 7.67
CA ASN A 236 3.97 -6.59 8.80
C ASN A 236 3.60 -8.08 8.69
N MET A 237 3.59 -8.65 7.48
CA MET A 237 3.34 -10.08 7.26
C MET A 237 4.55 -10.99 7.53
N GLN A 238 5.76 -10.42 7.60
CA GLN A 238 7.02 -11.16 7.75
C GLN A 238 7.28 -11.69 9.16
N ASP A 239 6.61 -11.14 10.17
CA ASP A 239 6.88 -11.49 11.56
C ASP A 239 6.39 -12.92 11.88
N ALA A 240 7.29 -13.89 11.69
CA ALA A 240 7.03 -15.31 11.92
C ALA A 240 6.79 -15.65 13.39
N ASN A 241 7.32 -14.84 14.33
CA ASN A 241 7.14 -15.04 15.77
C ASN A 241 5.68 -14.82 16.21
N ALA A 242 4.95 -13.95 15.50
CA ALA A 242 3.53 -13.73 15.75
C ALA A 242 2.66 -14.92 15.28
N ARG A 243 3.08 -15.67 14.25
CA ARG A 243 2.36 -16.88 13.79
C ARG A 243 2.55 -18.08 14.71
N ALA A 244 3.72 -18.23 15.32
CA ALA A 244 4.02 -19.37 16.21
C ALA A 244 3.27 -19.33 17.55
N SER A 245 2.71 -18.17 17.93
CA SER A 245 1.96 -18.00 19.18
C SER A 245 0.45 -18.22 19.04
N GLU A 246 -0.07 -18.51 17.85
CA GLU A 246 -1.50 -18.76 17.64
C GLU A 246 -1.85 -20.22 18.01
N THR A 247 -2.18 -20.45 19.28
CA THR A 247 -2.91 -21.67 19.70
C THR A 247 -4.39 -21.55 19.29
N PRO A 248 -5.05 -22.63 18.81
CA PRO A 248 -6.43 -22.60 18.32
C PRO A 248 -7.49 -22.04 19.30
N ASP A 249 -7.21 -22.05 20.61
CA ASP A 249 -8.13 -21.67 21.68
C ASP A 249 -7.93 -20.24 22.23
N SER A 250 -6.98 -19.46 21.72
CA SER A 250 -6.85 -18.06 22.15
C SER A 250 -7.91 -17.17 21.46
N PRO A 251 -8.54 -16.23 22.19
CA PRO A 251 -9.45 -15.26 21.57
C PRO A 251 -8.73 -14.58 20.41
N GLN A 252 -9.42 -14.36 19.28
CA GLN A 252 -8.87 -13.79 18.05
C GLN A 252 -8.38 -12.35 18.31
N VAL A 253 -7.19 -12.21 18.89
CA VAL A 253 -6.53 -10.92 19.06
C VAL A 253 -6.04 -10.52 17.69
N GLU A 254 -6.65 -9.49 17.12
CA GLU A 254 -6.22 -8.90 15.85
C GLU A 254 -4.73 -8.52 15.94
N THR A 255 -3.89 -9.21 15.16
CA THR A 255 -2.44 -8.99 15.13
C THR A 255 -2.07 -8.17 13.90
N PRO A 256 -0.92 -7.47 13.91
CA PRO A 256 -0.44 -6.81 12.69
C PRO A 256 -0.31 -7.76 11.50
N VAL A 257 0.05 -9.04 11.75
CA VAL A 257 0.18 -10.06 10.69
C VAL A 257 -1.18 -10.37 10.06
N THR A 258 -2.20 -10.70 10.87
CA THR A 258 -3.52 -11.10 10.36
C THR A 258 -4.22 -9.94 9.67
N LEU A 259 -4.09 -8.72 10.21
CA LEU A 259 -4.64 -7.52 9.59
C LEU A 259 -3.93 -7.17 8.27
N ALA A 260 -2.59 -7.27 8.22
CA ALA A 260 -1.85 -7.02 6.99
C ALA A 260 -2.18 -8.05 5.90
N GLU A 261 -2.30 -9.33 6.25
CA GLU A 261 -2.77 -10.37 5.33
C GLU A 261 -4.17 -10.05 4.80
N ASN A 262 -5.13 -9.75 5.69
CA ASN A 262 -6.50 -9.42 5.30
C ASN A 262 -6.56 -8.20 4.37
N CYS A 263 -5.79 -7.15 4.69
CA CYS A 263 -5.69 -5.97 3.82
C CYS A 263 -5.04 -6.31 2.46
N PHE A 264 -4.03 -7.17 2.43
CA PHE A 264 -3.38 -7.58 1.18
C PHE A 264 -4.32 -8.42 0.30
N ARG A 265 -5.09 -9.33 0.91
CA ARG A 265 -6.19 -10.06 0.24
C ARG A 265 -7.23 -9.11 -0.31
N GLU A 266 -7.61 -8.09 0.46
CA GLU A 266 -8.59 -7.07 0.08
C GLU A 266 -8.15 -6.28 -1.17
N VAL A 267 -6.86 -5.91 -1.24
CA VAL A 267 -6.24 -5.26 -2.42
C VAL A 267 -6.25 -6.22 -3.62
N MET A 268 -5.72 -7.42 -3.47
CA MET A 268 -5.62 -8.38 -4.59
C MET A 268 -6.98 -8.82 -5.12
N GLY A 269 -7.98 -8.99 -4.25
CA GLY A 269 -9.33 -9.41 -4.64
C GLY A 269 -10.11 -8.38 -5.45
N ARG A 270 -9.65 -7.13 -5.48
CA ARG A 270 -10.21 -6.07 -6.33
C ARG A 270 -9.32 -5.72 -7.53
N ALA A 271 -8.14 -6.33 -7.66
CA ALA A 271 -7.26 -6.07 -8.79
C ALA A 271 -7.85 -6.68 -10.07
N THR A 272 -8.07 -5.84 -11.09
CA THR A 272 -8.35 -6.29 -12.45
C THR A 272 -7.04 -6.66 -13.16
N TYR A 273 -7.13 -7.27 -14.34
CA TYR A 273 -5.95 -7.65 -15.13
C TYR A 273 -4.90 -6.54 -15.27
N GLY A 274 -5.32 -5.30 -15.56
CA GLY A 274 -4.40 -4.15 -15.71
C GLY A 274 -3.71 -3.73 -14.41
N HIS A 275 -4.30 -4.03 -13.26
CA HIS A 275 -3.81 -3.63 -11.94
C HIS A 275 -2.90 -4.68 -11.28
N ILE A 276 -2.93 -5.94 -11.74
CA ILE A 276 -2.08 -7.02 -11.18
C ILE A 276 -0.61 -6.59 -11.17
N ALA A 277 -0.11 -6.04 -12.29
CA ALA A 277 1.29 -5.62 -12.38
C ALA A 277 1.66 -4.52 -11.37
N SER A 278 0.73 -3.62 -11.04
CA SER A 278 0.95 -2.54 -10.06
C SER A 278 1.17 -3.07 -8.65
N VAL A 279 0.68 -4.27 -8.31
CA VAL A 279 0.89 -4.90 -7.01
C VAL A 279 2.09 -5.85 -7.03
N ILE A 280 2.18 -6.71 -8.05
CA ILE A 280 3.22 -7.76 -8.11
C ILE A 280 4.63 -7.15 -8.26
N LYS A 281 4.80 -6.07 -9.02
CA LYS A 281 6.11 -5.41 -9.17
C LYS A 281 6.69 -4.93 -7.83
N PRO A 282 5.93 -4.18 -6.98
CA PRO A 282 6.37 -3.89 -5.61
C PRO A 282 6.62 -5.13 -4.74
N VAL A 283 5.85 -6.21 -4.89
CA VAL A 283 6.11 -7.49 -4.17
C VAL A 283 7.50 -8.02 -4.53
N LEU A 284 7.80 -8.13 -5.83
CA LEU A 284 9.09 -8.62 -6.32
C LEU A 284 10.25 -7.75 -5.82
N LYS A 285 10.11 -6.42 -5.94
CA LYS A 285 11.10 -5.45 -5.42
C LYS A 285 11.32 -5.61 -3.92
N HIS A 286 10.26 -5.85 -3.15
CA HIS A 286 10.36 -6.09 -1.71
C HIS A 286 11.08 -7.39 -1.37
N LEU A 287 10.75 -8.48 -2.06
CA LEU A 287 11.40 -9.79 -1.87
C LEU A 287 12.89 -9.75 -2.23
N ASP A 288 13.23 -9.07 -3.33
CA ASP A 288 14.62 -8.86 -3.75
C ASP A 288 15.42 -8.06 -2.73
N ASN A 289 14.92 -6.88 -2.34
CA ASN A 289 15.64 -5.95 -1.46
C ASN A 289 15.89 -6.55 -0.07
N HIS A 290 14.95 -7.36 0.43
CA HIS A 290 15.05 -7.99 1.74
C HIS A 290 15.61 -9.42 1.69
N GLN A 291 16.05 -9.90 0.52
CA GLN A 291 16.62 -11.24 0.31
C GLN A 291 15.70 -12.39 0.75
N LEU A 292 14.39 -12.27 0.47
CA LEU A 292 13.35 -13.20 0.96
C LEU A 292 13.04 -14.35 0.00
N TRP A 293 13.91 -14.58 -0.98
CA TRP A 293 13.86 -15.76 -1.85
C TRP A 293 14.50 -16.99 -1.19
N VAL A 294 15.39 -16.78 -0.20
CA VAL A 294 16.11 -17.83 0.52
C VAL A 294 16.13 -17.49 2.02
N PRO A 295 15.44 -18.25 2.90
CA PRO A 295 14.49 -19.33 2.59
C PRO A 295 13.24 -18.80 1.88
N ASN A 296 12.62 -19.64 1.04
CA ASN A 296 11.47 -19.25 0.22
C ASN A 296 10.10 -19.35 0.95
N THR A 297 10.09 -19.57 2.26
CA THR A 297 8.84 -19.77 3.02
C THR A 297 7.92 -18.55 2.94
N PHE A 298 8.49 -17.34 3.10
CA PHE A 298 7.71 -16.11 3.05
C PHE A 298 7.25 -15.80 1.62
N SER A 299 8.14 -15.91 0.62
CA SER A 299 7.78 -15.66 -0.78
C SER A 299 6.69 -16.62 -1.27
N VAL A 300 6.79 -17.92 -0.97
CA VAL A 300 5.74 -18.90 -1.28
C VAL A 300 4.43 -18.50 -0.62
N TYR A 301 4.44 -18.16 0.67
CA TYR A 301 3.24 -17.75 1.40
C TYR A 301 2.60 -16.48 0.81
N THR A 302 3.39 -15.45 0.47
CA THR A 302 2.89 -14.22 -0.17
C THR A 302 2.23 -14.53 -1.51
N PHE A 303 2.86 -15.35 -2.36
CA PHE A 303 2.30 -15.71 -3.66
C PHE A 303 1.08 -16.63 -3.55
N LYS A 304 0.99 -17.50 -2.52
CA LYS A 304 -0.24 -18.23 -2.23
C LYS A 304 -1.40 -17.28 -1.90
N ILE A 305 -1.16 -16.26 -1.07
CA ILE A 305 -2.18 -15.25 -0.77
C ILE A 305 -2.65 -14.54 -2.04
N ILE A 306 -1.70 -14.13 -2.91
CA ILE A 306 -2.00 -13.51 -4.20
C ILE A 306 -2.92 -14.41 -5.01
N MET A 307 -2.53 -15.67 -5.24
CA MET A 307 -3.29 -16.60 -6.09
C MET A 307 -4.67 -16.94 -5.54
N TYR A 308 -4.83 -17.08 -4.22
CA TYR A 308 -6.13 -17.32 -3.61
C TYR A 308 -7.06 -16.10 -3.56
N SER A 309 -6.52 -14.90 -3.79
CA SER A 309 -7.30 -13.66 -3.67
C SER A 309 -7.77 -13.13 -5.02
N ILE A 310 -7.02 -13.37 -6.10
CA ILE A 310 -7.38 -12.91 -7.44
C ILE A 310 -8.46 -13.78 -8.07
N GLN A 311 -9.14 -13.24 -9.09
CA GLN A 311 -9.99 -14.04 -9.95
C GLN A 311 -9.13 -15.04 -10.75
N ALA A 312 -9.60 -16.27 -10.89
CA ALA A 312 -8.86 -17.35 -11.56
C ALA A 312 -8.36 -16.95 -12.96
N GLN A 313 -9.20 -16.25 -13.73
CA GLN A 313 -8.89 -15.72 -15.07
C GLN A 313 -7.65 -14.82 -15.16
N TYR A 314 -7.18 -14.24 -14.04
CA TYR A 314 -5.98 -13.38 -14.00
C TYR A 314 -4.73 -14.12 -13.50
N SER A 315 -4.83 -15.39 -13.12
CA SER A 315 -3.72 -16.21 -12.60
C SER A 315 -2.52 -16.27 -13.55
N TYR A 316 -2.77 -16.37 -14.87
CA TYR A 316 -1.70 -16.38 -15.87
C TYR A 316 -0.85 -15.11 -15.87
N ALA A 317 -1.44 -13.95 -15.53
CA ALA A 317 -0.72 -12.68 -15.47
C ALA A 317 0.36 -12.71 -14.37
N VAL A 318 0.04 -13.31 -13.22
CA VAL A 318 0.98 -13.48 -12.10
C VAL A 318 2.13 -14.40 -12.51
N ILE A 319 1.81 -15.52 -13.16
CA ILE A 319 2.81 -16.48 -13.67
C ILE A 319 3.75 -15.79 -14.66
N GLN A 320 3.21 -15.04 -15.62
CA GLN A 320 3.99 -14.31 -16.62
C GLN A 320 4.91 -13.25 -15.99
N ILE A 321 4.41 -12.48 -15.03
CA ILE A 321 5.24 -11.48 -14.33
C ILE A 321 6.37 -12.16 -13.56
N LEU A 322 6.11 -13.30 -12.91
CA LEU A 322 7.12 -14.04 -12.17
C LEU A 322 8.15 -14.73 -13.10
N MET A 323 7.73 -15.21 -14.27
CA MET A 323 8.63 -15.70 -15.32
C MET A 323 9.54 -14.59 -15.86
N ASN A 324 8.99 -13.42 -16.17
CA ASN A 324 9.79 -12.27 -16.59
C ASN A 324 10.79 -11.83 -15.51
N HIS A 325 10.45 -11.99 -14.22
CA HIS A 325 11.38 -11.75 -13.12
C HIS A 325 12.53 -12.76 -13.09
N LEU A 326 12.23 -14.04 -13.33
CA LEU A 326 13.25 -15.09 -13.47
C LEU A 326 14.21 -14.79 -14.64
N ASP A 327 13.66 -14.39 -15.79
CA ASP A 327 14.43 -13.99 -16.98
C ASP A 327 15.37 -12.81 -16.66
N GLU A 328 14.87 -11.79 -15.97
CA GLU A 328 15.69 -10.62 -15.58
C GLU A 328 16.81 -11.00 -14.60
N LYS A 329 16.53 -11.84 -13.60
CA LYS A 329 17.55 -12.33 -12.65
C LYS A 329 18.64 -13.12 -13.37
N TYR A 330 18.25 -14.00 -14.28
CA TYR A 330 19.19 -14.77 -15.08
C TYR A 330 20.07 -13.85 -15.96
N ARG A 331 19.48 -12.82 -16.59
CA ARG A 331 20.22 -11.86 -17.42
C ARG A 331 21.25 -11.05 -16.62
N LEU A 332 20.88 -10.65 -15.40
CA LEU A 332 21.78 -9.94 -14.48
C LEU A 332 22.94 -10.84 -14.02
N GLU A 333 22.71 -12.13 -13.84
CA GLU A 333 23.76 -13.10 -13.45
C GLU A 333 24.73 -13.42 -14.60
N THR A 334 24.23 -13.52 -15.84
CA THR A 334 25.02 -13.91 -17.01
C THR A 334 25.72 -12.74 -17.71
N GLY A 335 25.49 -11.50 -17.27
CA GLY A 335 26.10 -10.30 -17.86
C GLY A 335 25.64 -9.98 -19.29
N ALA A 336 24.63 -10.67 -19.81
CA ALA A 336 24.16 -10.60 -21.20
C ALA A 336 23.40 -9.29 -21.55
N GLY A 337 23.67 -8.19 -20.86
CA GLY A 337 23.00 -6.89 -21.05
C GLY A 337 23.78 -5.66 -20.60
N SER A 338 24.99 -5.78 -20.06
CA SER A 338 25.85 -4.62 -19.77
C SER A 338 26.70 -4.28 -20.99
N SER A 339 26.42 -3.15 -21.62
CA SER A 339 27.39 -2.45 -22.47
C SER A 339 28.72 -2.29 -21.71
N GLU A 340 29.83 -2.54 -22.40
CA GLU A 340 31.20 -2.83 -21.92
C GLU A 340 31.90 -1.80 -20.98
N ASP A 341 31.23 -0.78 -20.42
CA ASP A 341 31.90 0.34 -19.76
C ASP A 341 31.62 0.48 -18.25
N THR A 342 31.44 -0.61 -17.49
CA THR A 342 31.39 -0.49 -16.01
C THR A 342 32.23 -1.57 -15.34
N GLU A 343 33.32 -1.09 -14.72
CA GLU A 343 34.23 -1.82 -13.86
C GLU A 343 33.50 -2.79 -12.90
N PRO A 344 33.97 -4.04 -12.74
CA PRO A 344 33.39 -5.00 -11.83
C PRO A 344 33.71 -4.61 -10.38
N SER A 345 32.75 -3.95 -9.71
CA SER A 345 32.84 -3.72 -8.28
C SER A 345 32.70 -5.05 -7.53
N SER A 346 33.84 -5.55 -7.03
CA SER A 346 34.02 -6.58 -6.00
C SER A 346 33.37 -7.95 -6.28
N ALA A 347 34.24 -8.91 -6.60
CA ALA A 347 34.03 -10.35 -6.72
C ALA A 347 33.54 -11.03 -5.42
N GLY A 348 32.31 -10.74 -4.99
CA GLY A 348 31.69 -11.34 -3.79
C GLY A 348 30.20 -11.69 -3.90
N ALA A 349 29.56 -11.52 -5.06
CA ALA A 349 28.10 -11.67 -5.22
C ALA A 349 27.63 -12.87 -6.07
N VAL A 350 28.54 -13.69 -6.60
CA VAL A 350 28.20 -14.80 -7.52
C VAL A 350 27.47 -15.96 -6.81
N SER A 351 27.62 -16.12 -5.48
CA SER A 351 27.16 -17.33 -4.77
C SER A 351 25.67 -17.37 -4.36
N LYS A 352 24.83 -16.40 -4.77
CA LYS A 352 23.38 -16.40 -4.42
C LYS A 352 22.45 -16.51 -5.62
N GLY A 353 22.96 -16.38 -6.84
CA GLY A 353 22.14 -16.37 -8.06
C GLY A 353 21.30 -17.64 -8.23
N PRO A 354 21.92 -18.83 -8.29
CA PRO A 354 21.19 -20.10 -8.47
C PRO A 354 20.17 -20.36 -7.35
N LYS A 355 20.48 -20.00 -6.10
CA LYS A 355 19.56 -20.13 -4.96
C LYS A 355 18.34 -19.23 -5.07
N VAL A 356 18.53 -17.98 -5.50
CA VAL A 356 17.42 -17.04 -5.73
C VAL A 356 16.56 -17.51 -6.89
N ARG A 357 17.17 -17.93 -8.02
CA ARG A 357 16.44 -18.53 -9.15
C ARG A 357 15.64 -19.76 -8.72
N THR A 358 16.23 -20.64 -7.90
CA THR A 358 15.55 -21.80 -7.32
C THR A 358 14.37 -21.39 -6.44
N GLY A 359 14.54 -20.34 -5.62
CA GLY A 359 13.47 -19.76 -4.83
C GLY A 359 12.29 -19.29 -5.68
N ILE A 360 12.56 -18.59 -6.78
CA ILE A 360 11.57 -18.11 -7.75
C ILE A 360 10.84 -19.29 -8.42
N VAL A 361 11.57 -20.31 -8.87
CA VAL A 361 11.00 -21.50 -9.50
C VAL A 361 10.14 -22.31 -8.53
N LYS A 362 10.55 -22.44 -7.25
CA LYS A 362 9.72 -23.07 -6.22
C LYS A 362 8.43 -22.29 -5.94
N VAL A 363 8.45 -20.96 -6.07
CA VAL A 363 7.21 -20.16 -6.02
C VAL A 363 6.35 -20.42 -7.26
N LEU A 364 6.95 -20.47 -8.46
CA LEU A 364 6.25 -20.83 -9.71
C LEU A 364 5.54 -22.17 -9.59
N PHE A 365 6.22 -23.20 -9.08
CA PHE A 365 5.63 -24.52 -8.79
C PHE A 365 4.32 -24.38 -7.99
N HIS A 366 4.37 -23.67 -6.85
CA HIS A 366 3.20 -23.55 -5.98
C HIS A 366 2.05 -22.76 -6.61
N ILE A 367 2.32 -21.68 -7.35
CA ILE A 367 1.25 -20.90 -7.98
C ILE A 367 0.61 -21.64 -9.16
N VAL A 368 1.40 -22.44 -9.89
CA VAL A 368 0.91 -23.28 -11.00
C VAL A 368 -0.03 -24.36 -10.48
N THR A 369 0.31 -25.02 -9.36
CA THR A 369 -0.59 -25.97 -8.71
C THR A 369 -1.92 -25.33 -8.29
N ILE A 370 -1.91 -24.06 -7.86
CA ILE A 370 -3.16 -23.35 -7.49
C ILE A 370 -3.97 -22.95 -8.72
N ALA A 371 -3.31 -22.58 -9.83
CA ALA A 371 -3.97 -22.19 -11.07
C ALA A 371 -4.57 -23.38 -11.87
N ALA A 372 -4.34 -24.61 -11.42
CA ALA A 372 -4.84 -25.83 -12.04
C ALA A 372 -6.37 -25.82 -12.11
N GLY A 373 -6.93 -25.70 -13.32
CA GLY A 373 -8.36 -25.87 -13.57
C GLY A 373 -9.02 -24.86 -14.53
N GLU A 374 -8.55 -23.61 -14.60
CA GLU A 374 -9.37 -22.55 -15.22
C GLU A 374 -8.62 -21.53 -16.12
N SER A 375 -7.29 -21.49 -16.16
CA SER A 375 -6.59 -20.31 -16.74
C SER A 375 -5.22 -20.55 -17.35
N VAL A 376 -5.02 -21.76 -17.87
CA VAL A 376 -3.76 -22.15 -18.51
C VAL A 376 -3.94 -22.03 -20.04
N GLY A 377 -4.28 -20.83 -20.51
CA GLY A 377 -4.71 -20.60 -21.90
C GLY A 377 -3.57 -20.30 -22.88
N PRO A 378 -3.25 -19.03 -23.23
CA PRO A 378 -2.45 -18.73 -24.42
C PRO A 378 -0.93 -18.87 -24.25
N SER A 379 -0.39 -18.59 -23.07
CA SER A 379 1.06 -18.46 -22.84
C SER A 379 1.72 -19.71 -22.26
N VAL A 380 1.03 -20.85 -22.29
CA VAL A 380 1.54 -22.12 -21.76
C VAL A 380 2.85 -22.51 -22.41
N LEU A 381 2.87 -22.49 -23.74
CA LEU A 381 4.06 -22.83 -24.52
C LEU A 381 5.19 -21.84 -24.27
N GLU A 382 4.89 -20.57 -24.01
CA GLU A 382 5.89 -19.55 -23.69
C GLU A 382 6.55 -19.82 -22.33
N VAL A 383 5.75 -20.15 -21.31
CA VAL A 383 6.26 -20.53 -19.98
C VAL A 383 7.12 -21.80 -20.07
N PHE A 384 6.63 -22.83 -20.77
CA PHE A 384 7.39 -24.06 -21.01
C PHE A 384 8.71 -23.79 -21.75
N HIS A 385 8.66 -23.00 -22.81
CA HIS A 385 9.83 -22.67 -23.61
C HIS A 385 10.85 -21.88 -22.79
N SER A 386 10.42 -20.89 -22.00
CA SER A 386 11.31 -20.13 -21.12
C SER A 386 11.95 -21.04 -20.05
N LEU A 387 11.16 -21.85 -19.34
CA LEU A 387 11.69 -22.80 -18.34
C LEU A 387 12.67 -23.82 -18.96
N LEU A 388 12.39 -24.34 -20.14
CA LEU A 388 13.29 -25.25 -20.87
C LEU A 388 14.58 -24.54 -21.31
N ASN A 389 14.51 -23.28 -21.70
CA ASN A 389 15.70 -22.50 -22.03
C ASN A 389 16.55 -22.25 -20.77
N HIS A 390 15.94 -21.92 -19.64
CA HIS A 390 16.64 -21.82 -18.35
C HIS A 390 17.31 -23.14 -17.96
N LEU A 391 16.60 -24.27 -18.11
CA LEU A 391 17.15 -25.60 -17.85
C LEU A 391 18.33 -25.92 -18.77
N ARG A 392 18.18 -25.66 -20.08
CA ARG A 392 19.24 -25.88 -21.06
C ARG A 392 20.47 -25.05 -20.74
N HIS A 393 20.29 -23.77 -20.41
CA HIS A 393 21.40 -22.90 -20.05
C HIS A 393 22.08 -23.32 -18.76
N SER A 394 21.30 -23.66 -17.74
CA SER A 394 21.78 -24.22 -16.48
C SER A 394 22.71 -25.42 -16.68
N ILE A 395 22.34 -26.35 -17.57
CA ILE A 395 23.17 -27.52 -17.92
C ILE A 395 24.48 -27.13 -18.63
N THR A 396 24.48 -26.03 -19.39
CA THR A 396 25.68 -25.54 -20.08
C THR A 396 26.66 -24.78 -19.18
N ILE A 397 26.21 -24.30 -18.01
CA ILE A 397 27.07 -23.63 -17.04
C ILE A 397 28.01 -24.69 -16.43
N ARG A 398 29.23 -24.73 -16.95
CA ARG A 398 30.33 -25.55 -16.41
C ARG A 398 31.05 -24.74 -15.34
N SER A 399 30.55 -24.73 -14.10
CA SER A 399 31.29 -24.12 -12.99
C SER A 399 32.39 -25.07 -12.48
N SER A 400 33.57 -24.52 -12.15
CA SER A 400 34.67 -25.25 -11.53
C SER A 400 34.51 -25.39 -10.01
N ASP A 401 33.56 -24.65 -9.42
CA ASP A 401 33.30 -24.66 -7.98
C ASP A 401 32.18 -25.65 -7.61
N GLY A 402 32.45 -26.54 -6.66
CA GLY A 402 31.55 -27.63 -6.29
C GLY A 402 30.23 -27.17 -5.67
N SER A 403 30.23 -26.04 -4.93
CA SER A 403 29.01 -25.48 -4.33
C SER A 403 28.05 -24.93 -5.38
N GLU A 404 28.56 -24.24 -6.40
CA GLU A 404 27.73 -23.71 -7.47
C GLU A 404 27.10 -24.82 -8.31
N VAL A 405 27.80 -25.95 -8.49
CA VAL A 405 27.26 -27.13 -9.19
C VAL A 405 26.09 -27.76 -8.43
N GLU A 406 26.17 -27.82 -7.09
CA GLU A 406 25.07 -28.33 -6.26
C GLU A 406 23.86 -27.38 -6.28
N ASP A 407 24.08 -26.08 -6.13
CA ASP A 407 23.01 -25.08 -6.19
C ASP A 407 22.33 -25.04 -7.58
N GLU A 408 23.11 -25.22 -8.65
CA GLU A 408 22.60 -25.29 -10.02
C GLU A 408 21.85 -26.61 -10.28
N ARG A 409 22.26 -27.71 -9.64
CA ARG A 409 21.50 -28.97 -9.67
C ARG A 409 20.16 -28.84 -8.96
N GLU A 410 20.12 -28.20 -7.79
CA GLU A 410 18.85 -27.92 -7.09
C GLU A 410 17.91 -27.06 -7.96
N PHE A 411 18.48 -26.09 -8.68
CA PHE A 411 17.73 -25.29 -9.66
C PHE A 411 17.15 -26.16 -10.78
N GLN A 412 17.95 -27.04 -11.39
CA GLN A 412 17.51 -27.95 -12.45
C GLN A 412 16.36 -28.85 -11.97
N GLU A 413 16.50 -29.46 -10.80
CA GLU A 413 15.48 -30.32 -10.20
C GLU A 413 14.19 -29.54 -9.94
N ALA A 414 14.28 -28.30 -9.44
CA ALA A 414 13.12 -27.43 -9.25
C ALA A 414 12.42 -27.06 -10.56
N VAL A 415 13.17 -26.79 -11.63
CA VAL A 415 12.61 -26.48 -12.96
C VAL A 415 11.91 -27.71 -13.53
N ILE A 416 12.52 -28.89 -13.45
CA ILE A 416 11.92 -30.16 -13.92
C ILE A 416 10.64 -30.46 -13.15
N ALA A 417 10.64 -30.32 -11.82
CA ALA A 417 9.45 -30.50 -11.00
C ALA A 417 8.33 -29.51 -11.39
N THR A 418 8.68 -28.25 -11.65
CA THR A 418 7.73 -27.22 -12.10
C THR A 418 7.14 -27.53 -13.47
N LEU A 419 7.97 -27.95 -14.43
CA LEU A 419 7.51 -28.38 -15.77
C LEU A 419 6.57 -29.58 -15.69
N GLY A 420 6.89 -30.56 -14.85
CA GLY A 420 6.06 -31.75 -14.63
C GLY A 420 4.70 -31.39 -14.03
N GLU A 421 4.70 -30.55 -12.99
CA GLU A 421 3.47 -30.06 -12.34
C GLU A 421 2.62 -29.24 -13.30
N PHE A 422 3.25 -28.34 -14.06
CA PHE A 422 2.56 -27.57 -15.09
C PHE A 422 1.92 -28.51 -16.12
N ALA A 423 2.65 -29.50 -16.64
CA ALA A 423 2.15 -30.46 -17.63
C ALA A 423 0.98 -31.30 -17.08
N ASN A 424 1.04 -31.69 -15.80
CA ASN A 424 -0.02 -32.45 -15.14
C ASN A 424 -1.35 -31.68 -15.11
N ASN A 425 -1.27 -30.36 -14.94
CA ASN A 425 -2.42 -29.46 -14.82
C ASN A 425 -3.03 -29.02 -16.15
N LEU A 426 -2.51 -29.49 -17.29
CA LEU A 426 -3.02 -29.17 -18.62
C LEU A 426 -4.11 -30.14 -19.10
N PRO A 427 -5.01 -29.69 -20.00
CA PRO A 427 -5.84 -30.59 -20.78
C PRO A 427 -5.00 -31.56 -21.63
N ASP A 428 -5.52 -32.76 -21.86
CA ASP A 428 -4.77 -33.83 -22.54
C ASP A 428 -4.30 -33.47 -23.96
N TYR A 429 -5.04 -32.62 -24.68
CA TYR A 429 -4.61 -32.15 -26.01
C TYR A 429 -3.34 -31.28 -25.94
N GLN A 430 -3.22 -30.40 -24.95
CA GLN A 430 -2.03 -29.57 -24.76
C GLN A 430 -0.83 -30.40 -24.24
N LYS A 431 -1.09 -31.47 -23.48
CA LYS A 431 -0.03 -32.40 -23.06
C LYS A 431 0.69 -33.02 -24.27
N ILE A 432 -0.07 -33.41 -25.29
CA ILE A 432 0.49 -33.97 -26.53
C ILE A 432 1.33 -32.92 -27.26
N GLU A 433 0.83 -31.68 -27.38
CA GLU A 433 1.56 -30.58 -28.02
C GLU A 433 2.89 -30.27 -27.31
N ILE A 434 2.90 -30.26 -25.98
CA ILE A 434 4.11 -30.02 -25.18
C ILE A 434 5.08 -31.19 -25.26
N MET A 435 4.60 -32.43 -25.23
CA MET A 435 5.46 -33.60 -25.44
C MET A 435 6.11 -33.54 -26.82
N MET A 436 5.36 -33.22 -27.88
CA MET A 436 5.90 -33.03 -29.22
C MET A 436 6.91 -31.87 -29.29
N PHE A 437 6.64 -30.77 -28.58
CA PHE A 437 7.55 -29.63 -28.49
C PHE A 437 8.86 -30.01 -27.80
N ILE A 438 8.81 -30.71 -26.67
CA ILE A 438 9.99 -31.19 -25.94
C ILE A 438 10.78 -32.17 -26.82
N LEU A 439 10.11 -33.14 -27.45
CA LEU A 439 10.74 -34.10 -28.36
C LEU A 439 11.43 -33.41 -29.54
N GLY A 440 10.85 -32.33 -30.08
CA GLY A 440 11.46 -31.51 -31.12
C GLY A 440 12.69 -30.70 -30.66
N LYS A 441 12.91 -30.57 -29.35
CA LYS A 441 14.07 -29.86 -28.76
C LYS A 441 15.17 -30.80 -28.28
N VAL A 442 14.89 -32.09 -28.13
CA VAL A 442 15.91 -33.12 -27.83
C VAL A 442 16.65 -33.45 -29.13
N PRO A 443 17.99 -33.28 -29.19
CA PRO A 443 18.76 -33.69 -30.36
C PRO A 443 18.53 -35.18 -30.62
N ALA A 444 18.23 -35.56 -31.87
CA ALA A 444 18.21 -36.97 -32.24
C ALA A 444 19.57 -37.59 -31.88
N PRO A 445 19.60 -38.79 -31.27
CA PRO A 445 20.87 -39.45 -30.98
C PRO A 445 21.65 -39.54 -32.29
N GLN A 446 22.83 -38.93 -32.33
CA GLN A 446 23.76 -39.11 -33.44
C GLN A 446 24.00 -40.61 -33.52
N GLY A 447 23.48 -41.24 -34.58
CA GLY A 447 23.78 -42.63 -34.88
C GLY A 447 25.29 -42.81 -34.96
N PRO A 448 25.81 -44.01 -34.69
CA PRO A 448 27.24 -44.25 -34.77
C PRO A 448 27.75 -43.79 -36.14
N GLU A 449 28.73 -42.89 -36.17
CA GLU A 449 29.47 -42.56 -37.38
C GLU A 449 30.12 -43.87 -37.87
N GLU A 450 29.49 -44.51 -38.86
CA GLU A 450 30.13 -45.57 -39.63
C GLU A 450 31.32 -44.95 -40.35
N SER A 451 32.52 -45.26 -39.87
CA SER A 451 33.79 -45.00 -40.53
C SER A 451 34.49 -46.31 -40.85
#